data_AF-A0A7C7RKR9-F1
#
_entry.id   AF-A0A7C7RKR9-F1
#
_cell.length_a   1.000
_cell.length_b   1.000
_cell.length_c   1.000
_cell.angle_alpha   90.00
_cell.angle_beta   90.00
_cell.angle_gamma   90.00
#
_symmetry.space_group_name_H-M   'P 1'
#
loop_
_entity.id
_entity.type
_entity.pdbx_description
1 polymer ?
#
loop_
_entity_poly.entity_id
_entity_poly.type
_entity_poly.pdbx_seq_one_letter_code
_entity_poly.pdbx_strand_id
1 'polypeptide(L)'
;MKEKFKSYGETLGLRAETEVKIPKGRIDCIWETKEPISEYFIAFEFETATSGSQIVENLVKSLSLAPQRRPRFLVQVYKEELSEDNREYLERISSILPIAIKIISNVGENVEEAAKKVMIDLFNWIGEYAEISKEFISNLERIIPSEKIIKIFHYGEEKRSHLEYLDRALRNINDFLVWIRSTPKQENKKKVLSAFQDLQNYDVVIISDVKPEECDMDSLRKFLAEEVRKKGKSLILTGGWGLTKEYNRELGIENLGGKVIKRKDDEVAIESEKGFGFGLIFKGFNVFEPANPEEVIAFFKPKDLPSHQVKERYPALIVHKNGKGNVIIFISDCSPTWGTPAINTEEFRDMWKRIIENYCINRNI
;
A
#
# COMPACT_ATOMS: atom_id res chain seq x y z
N MET A 1 22.59 -16.11 3.08
CA MET A 1 21.57 -15.23 3.70
C MET A 1 22.16 -14.34 4.79
N LYS A 2 22.68 -14.86 5.91
CA LYS A 2 23.19 -14.07 7.06
C LYS A 2 24.10 -12.89 6.69
N GLU A 3 25.22 -13.15 6.01
CA GLU A 3 26.17 -12.09 5.61
C GLU A 3 25.58 -11.07 4.63
N LYS A 4 24.64 -11.51 3.77
CA LYS A 4 23.94 -10.61 2.85
C LYS A 4 23.03 -9.65 3.63
N PHE A 5 22.29 -10.16 4.61
CA PHE A 5 21.47 -9.34 5.49
C PHE A 5 22.30 -8.40 6.35
N LYS A 6 23.47 -8.82 6.82
CA LYS A 6 24.41 -7.93 7.48
C LYS A 6 24.77 -6.72 6.60
N SER A 7 25.21 -7.00 5.37
CA SER A 7 25.55 -5.95 4.39
C SER A 7 24.36 -5.03 4.07
N TYR A 8 23.14 -5.56 3.98
CA TYR A 8 21.92 -4.76 3.80
C TYR A 8 21.64 -3.86 5.00
N GLY A 9 21.73 -4.38 6.23
CA GLY A 9 21.57 -3.57 7.43
C GLY A 9 22.56 -2.41 7.48
N GLU A 10 23.83 -2.67 7.18
CA GLU A 10 24.87 -1.63 7.11
C GLU A 10 24.57 -0.59 6.01
N THR A 11 24.11 -1.03 4.84
CA THR A 11 23.71 -0.15 3.72
C THR A 11 22.53 0.74 4.09
N LEU A 12 21.61 0.24 4.92
CA LEU A 12 20.49 0.99 5.47
C LEU A 12 20.89 1.94 6.61
N GLY A 13 22.17 1.98 6.99
CA GLY A 13 22.68 2.81 8.07
C GLY A 13 22.51 2.19 9.45
N LEU A 14 22.11 0.93 9.54
CA LEU A 14 21.95 0.18 10.78
C LEU A 14 23.29 -0.47 11.19
N ARG A 15 23.45 -0.75 12.49
CA ARG A 15 24.44 -1.71 12.96
C ARG A 15 23.90 -3.10 12.67
N ALA A 16 24.70 -3.97 12.05
CA ALA A 16 24.27 -5.33 11.75
C ALA A 16 25.30 -6.36 12.22
N GLU A 17 24.83 -7.42 12.86
CA GLU A 17 25.65 -8.51 13.39
C GLU A 17 25.05 -9.87 13.05
N THR A 18 25.91 -10.87 12.81
CA THR A 18 25.51 -12.25 12.53
C THR A 18 25.86 -13.16 13.71
N GLU A 19 25.12 -14.26 13.88
CA GLU A 19 25.40 -15.29 14.90
C GLU A 19 25.46 -14.77 16.35
N VAL A 20 24.54 -13.86 16.69
CA VAL A 20 24.54 -13.17 17.98
C VAL A 20 24.08 -14.12 19.09
N LYS A 21 24.92 -14.30 20.10
CA LYS A 21 24.65 -15.17 21.25
C LYS A 21 23.64 -14.54 22.19
N ILE A 22 22.63 -15.31 22.57
CA ILE A 22 21.62 -14.95 23.57
C ILE A 22 21.56 -16.03 24.67
N PRO A 23 20.92 -15.78 25.82
CA PRO A 23 20.92 -16.74 26.94
C PRO A 23 20.41 -18.14 26.57
N LYS A 24 19.44 -18.23 25.65
CA LYS A 24 18.88 -19.50 25.16
C LYS A 24 19.10 -19.67 23.65
N GLY A 25 20.34 -19.57 23.18
CA GLY A 25 20.71 -19.91 21.81
C GLY A 25 21.44 -18.80 21.06
N ARG A 26 21.17 -18.67 19.77
CA ARG A 26 21.74 -17.64 18.89
C ARG A 26 20.66 -17.10 17.96
N ILE A 27 20.78 -15.83 17.59
CA ILE A 27 19.99 -15.19 16.53
C ILE A 27 20.88 -15.06 15.29
N ASP A 28 20.37 -15.45 14.13
CA ASP A 28 21.18 -15.55 12.92
C ASP A 28 21.70 -14.21 12.41
N CYS A 29 20.85 -13.19 12.41
CA CYS A 29 21.22 -11.83 12.06
C CYS A 29 20.37 -10.83 12.82
N ILE A 30 20.97 -9.71 13.20
CA ILE A 30 20.32 -8.62 13.93
C ILE A 30 20.65 -7.31 13.26
N TRP A 31 19.66 -6.44 13.13
CA TRP A 31 19.85 -5.03 12.80
C TRP A 31 19.45 -4.13 13.95
N GLU A 32 20.28 -3.14 14.28
CA GLU A 32 20.13 -2.20 15.37
C GLU A 32 20.36 -0.75 14.92
N THR A 33 19.69 0.20 15.55
CA THR A 33 19.98 1.63 15.37
C THR A 33 21.30 2.02 16.04
N LYS A 34 21.98 3.04 15.50
CA LYS A 34 23.30 3.50 15.99
C LYS A 34 23.25 4.33 17.29
N GLU A 35 22.10 4.89 17.66
CA GLU A 35 21.94 5.69 18.89
C GLU A 35 21.53 4.83 20.10
N PRO A 36 21.86 5.26 21.34
CA PRO A 36 22.03 4.32 22.43
C PRO A 36 20.70 3.88 23.05
N ILE A 37 20.54 2.54 23.06
CA ILE A 37 19.64 1.73 23.86
C ILE A 37 18.18 1.79 23.42
N SER A 38 17.72 0.64 22.88
CA SER A 38 16.36 0.34 22.46
C SER A 38 15.90 1.30 21.35
N GLU A 39 15.53 0.86 20.16
CA GLU A 39 14.10 0.65 19.96
C GLU A 39 13.79 0.05 18.57
N TYR A 40 14.74 -0.16 17.67
CA TYR A 40 14.43 -0.82 16.39
C TYR A 40 15.45 -1.92 16.13
N PHE A 41 15.20 -3.03 16.81
CA PHE A 41 15.91 -4.27 16.61
C PHE A 41 15.06 -5.18 15.73
N ILE A 42 15.57 -5.49 14.54
CA ILE A 42 15.02 -6.55 13.69
C ILE A 42 15.91 -7.78 13.90
N ALA A 43 15.33 -8.87 14.39
CA ALA A 43 15.98 -10.18 14.39
C ALA A 43 15.53 -10.98 13.17
N PHE A 44 16.48 -11.67 12.56
CA PHE A 44 16.25 -12.60 11.47
C PHE A 44 16.65 -14.01 11.90
N GLU A 45 15.84 -14.97 11.52
CA GLU A 45 16.10 -16.41 11.63
C GLU A 45 15.92 -17.02 10.24
N PHE A 46 16.95 -17.72 9.73
CA PHE A 46 16.92 -18.30 8.38
C PHE A 46 16.83 -19.82 8.47
N GLU A 47 15.67 -20.36 8.09
CA GLU A 47 15.35 -21.77 8.21
C GLU A 47 15.58 -22.52 6.90
N THR A 48 16.32 -23.63 6.99
CA THR A 48 16.58 -24.54 5.88
C THR A 48 15.69 -25.78 5.89
N ALA A 49 15.05 -26.12 7.02
CA ALA A 49 14.14 -27.25 7.14
C ALA A 49 13.11 -27.02 8.26
N THR A 50 11.88 -27.48 8.04
CA THR A 50 10.74 -27.33 8.95
C THR A 50 10.59 -28.56 9.84
N SER A 51 11.35 -28.64 10.94
CA SER A 51 10.99 -29.55 12.03
C SER A 51 10.17 -28.78 13.08
N GLY A 52 8.96 -29.27 13.42
CA GLY A 52 7.97 -28.51 14.20
C GLY A 52 8.47 -27.99 15.55
N SER A 53 9.34 -28.72 16.25
CA SER A 53 9.92 -28.29 17.53
C SER A 53 10.92 -27.14 17.37
N GLN A 54 11.73 -27.16 16.31
CA GLN A 54 12.79 -26.18 16.05
C GLN A 54 12.21 -24.84 15.58
N ILE A 55 11.09 -24.90 14.86
CA ILE A 55 10.31 -23.73 14.42
C ILE A 55 9.85 -22.88 15.62
N VAL A 56 9.28 -23.52 16.65
CA VAL A 56 8.78 -22.83 17.85
C VAL A 56 9.93 -22.29 18.68
N GLU A 57 11.03 -23.04 18.79
CA GLU A 57 12.23 -22.62 19.52
C GLU A 57 12.73 -21.25 19.03
N ASN A 58 12.78 -21.05 17.71
CA ASN A 58 13.26 -19.79 17.13
C ASN A 58 12.31 -18.61 17.39
N LEU A 59 11.00 -18.86 17.50
CA LEU A 59 10.04 -17.81 17.91
C LEU A 59 10.19 -17.42 19.38
N VAL A 60 10.38 -18.39 20.26
CA VAL A 60 10.33 -18.16 21.72
C VAL A 60 11.68 -17.85 22.34
N LYS A 61 12.81 -18.22 21.71
CA LYS A 61 14.15 -17.97 22.26
C LYS A 61 14.43 -16.48 22.47
N SER A 62 13.86 -15.61 21.63
CA SER A 62 13.91 -14.16 21.76
C SER A 62 13.30 -13.65 23.07
N LEU A 63 12.40 -14.41 23.70
CA LEU A 63 11.84 -14.07 25.02
C LEU A 63 12.82 -14.26 26.17
N SER A 64 13.93 -14.98 25.96
CA SER A 64 15.01 -15.11 26.93
C SER A 64 15.80 -13.81 27.14
N LEU A 65 15.65 -12.86 26.21
CA LEU A 65 16.15 -11.51 26.37
C LEU A 65 15.29 -10.72 27.36
N ALA A 66 15.95 -9.86 28.14
CA ALA A 66 15.27 -8.90 28.98
C ALA A 66 14.30 -8.05 28.12
N PRO A 67 13.09 -7.67 28.60
CA PRO A 67 12.07 -7.01 27.79
C PRO A 67 12.57 -5.84 26.94
N GLN A 68 13.43 -5.01 27.50
CA GLN A 68 14.07 -3.85 26.86
C GLN A 68 15.09 -4.19 25.75
N ARG A 69 15.50 -5.46 25.64
CA ARG A 69 16.42 -5.98 24.62
C ARG A 69 15.72 -6.90 23.62
N ARG A 70 14.39 -7.08 23.72
CA ARG A 70 13.66 -7.92 22.77
C ARG A 70 13.57 -7.24 21.40
N PRO A 71 13.55 -8.02 20.31
CA PRO A 71 13.20 -7.49 19.00
C PRO A 71 11.87 -6.76 19.05
N ARG A 72 11.77 -5.64 18.31
CA ARG A 72 10.44 -5.14 17.92
C ARG A 72 9.87 -6.00 16.81
N PHE A 73 10.72 -6.41 15.88
CA PHE A 73 10.37 -7.23 14.74
C PHE A 73 11.22 -8.50 14.75
N LEU A 74 10.58 -9.67 14.73
CA LEU A 74 11.23 -10.96 14.51
C LEU A 74 10.78 -11.50 13.15
N VAL A 75 11.73 -11.77 12.27
CA VAL A 75 11.48 -12.21 10.90
C VAL A 75 12.01 -13.63 10.75
N GLN A 76 11.10 -14.59 10.55
CA GLN A 76 11.46 -15.96 10.21
C GLN A 76 11.38 -16.17 8.70
N VAL A 77 12.49 -16.60 8.12
CA VAL A 77 12.65 -16.74 6.67
C VAL A 77 12.82 -18.22 6.33
N TYR A 78 11.85 -18.78 5.59
CA TYR A 78 11.87 -20.16 5.14
C TYR A 78 12.20 -20.24 3.66
N LYS A 79 13.21 -21.06 3.34
CA LYS A 79 13.59 -21.37 1.95
C LYS A 79 12.40 -21.91 1.14
N GLU A 80 11.69 -22.88 1.71
CA GLU A 80 10.59 -23.61 1.08
C GLU A 80 9.23 -23.05 1.50
N GLU A 81 8.19 -23.44 0.76
CA GLU A 81 6.80 -23.15 1.12
C GLU A 81 6.39 -23.93 2.38
N LEU A 82 5.71 -23.25 3.30
CA LEU A 82 5.15 -23.87 4.50
C LEU A 82 3.84 -24.55 4.14
N SER A 83 3.60 -25.76 4.66
CA SER A 83 2.27 -26.35 4.63
C SER A 83 1.27 -25.48 5.38
N GLU A 84 -0.01 -25.54 4.99
CA GLU A 84 -1.07 -24.75 5.62
C GLU A 84 -1.14 -24.98 7.14
N ASP A 85 -1.07 -26.24 7.57
CA ASP A 85 -1.05 -26.61 9.00
C ASP A 85 0.11 -25.95 9.77
N ASN A 86 1.31 -25.95 9.19
CA ASN A 86 2.48 -25.34 9.82
C ASN A 86 2.36 -23.82 9.86
N ARG A 87 1.83 -23.21 8.79
CA ARG A 87 1.58 -21.77 8.74
C ARG A 87 0.56 -21.34 9.80
N GLU A 88 -0.58 -22.02 9.88
CA GLU A 88 -1.63 -21.71 10.88
C GLU A 88 -1.10 -21.90 12.31
N TYR A 89 -0.36 -22.99 12.54
CA TYR A 89 0.27 -23.25 13.84
C TYR A 89 1.22 -22.12 14.26
N LEU A 90 2.05 -21.66 13.32
CA LEU A 90 3.00 -20.58 13.53
C LEU A 90 2.35 -19.22 13.75
N GLU A 91 1.32 -18.90 12.98
CA GLU A 91 0.54 -17.66 13.12
C GLU A 91 -0.16 -17.61 14.47
N ARG A 92 -0.71 -18.74 14.93
CA ARG A 92 -1.33 -18.85 16.26
C ARG A 92 -0.33 -18.55 17.38
N ILE A 93 0.90 -19.08 17.29
CA ILE A 93 1.95 -18.78 18.28
C ILE A 93 2.38 -17.31 18.17
N SER A 94 2.58 -16.81 16.95
CA SER A 94 3.01 -15.44 16.70
C SER A 94 2.05 -14.40 17.29
N SER A 95 0.74 -14.66 17.23
CA SER A 95 -0.29 -13.74 17.74
C SER A 95 -0.34 -13.60 19.27
N ILE A 96 0.24 -14.54 20.03
CA ILE A 96 0.27 -14.49 21.50
C ILE A 96 1.61 -13.98 22.05
N LEU A 97 2.63 -13.82 21.21
CA LEU A 97 3.95 -13.38 21.63
C LEU A 97 4.02 -11.85 21.73
N PRO A 98 4.74 -11.30 22.72
CA PRO A 98 4.88 -9.85 22.92
C PRO A 98 5.92 -9.23 21.96
N ILE A 99 6.01 -9.73 20.72
CA ILE A 99 6.95 -9.32 19.68
C ILE A 99 6.18 -9.37 18.36
N ALA A 100 6.33 -8.35 17.50
CA ALA A 100 5.75 -8.41 16.16
C ALA A 100 6.54 -9.42 15.32
N ILE A 101 5.89 -10.46 14.84
CA ILE A 101 6.52 -11.56 14.11
C ILE A 101 6.02 -11.59 12.67
N LYS A 102 6.95 -11.69 11.73
CA LYS A 102 6.67 -11.90 10.32
C LYS A 102 7.31 -13.20 9.87
N ILE A 103 6.49 -14.05 9.26
CA ILE A 103 6.94 -15.28 8.61
C ILE A 103 6.95 -15.03 7.11
N ILE A 104 8.07 -15.32 6.47
CA ILE A 104 8.27 -15.18 5.03
C ILE A 104 8.76 -16.53 4.52
N SER A 105 7.96 -17.20 3.71
CA SER A 105 8.27 -18.53 3.18
C SER A 105 8.39 -18.52 1.66
N ASN A 106 8.84 -19.65 1.11
CA ASN A 106 9.04 -19.82 -0.33
C ASN A 106 9.94 -18.74 -0.93
N VAL A 107 11.06 -18.43 -0.27
CA VAL A 107 12.01 -17.42 -0.78
C VAL A 107 12.95 -17.98 -1.86
N GLY A 108 13.02 -19.30 -1.99
CA GLY A 108 13.83 -19.98 -3.00
C GLY A 108 15.30 -20.12 -2.61
N GLU A 109 16.09 -20.70 -3.52
CA GLU A 109 17.49 -21.06 -3.23
C GLU A 109 18.49 -19.94 -3.56
N ASN A 110 18.14 -19.07 -4.51
CA ASN A 110 19.02 -17.98 -4.91
C ASN A 110 19.07 -16.91 -3.81
N VAL A 111 20.21 -16.80 -3.14
CA VAL A 111 20.40 -15.89 -2.00
C VAL A 111 20.10 -14.42 -2.36
N GLU A 112 20.40 -13.98 -3.58
CA GLU A 112 20.18 -12.60 -4.00
C GLU A 112 18.69 -12.29 -4.13
N GLU A 113 17.98 -13.13 -4.88
CA GLU A 113 16.55 -12.98 -5.13
C GLU A 113 15.73 -13.23 -3.85
N ALA A 114 16.11 -14.24 -3.07
CA ALA A 114 15.52 -14.51 -1.76
C ALA A 114 15.66 -13.31 -0.82
N ALA A 115 16.85 -12.69 -0.78
CA ALA A 115 17.07 -11.52 0.05
C ALA A 115 16.22 -10.33 -0.40
N LYS A 116 16.14 -10.04 -1.70
CA LYS A 116 15.28 -8.96 -2.23
C LYS A 116 13.81 -9.20 -1.91
N LYS A 117 13.30 -10.42 -2.09
CA LYS A 117 11.92 -10.78 -1.73
C LYS A 117 11.64 -10.52 -0.25
N VAL A 118 12.53 -10.98 0.63
CA VAL A 118 12.42 -10.72 2.08
C VAL A 118 12.44 -9.23 2.39
N MET A 119 13.28 -8.43 1.70
CA MET A 119 13.31 -6.97 1.89
C MET A 119 11.99 -6.31 1.49
N ILE A 120 11.44 -6.68 0.34
CA ILE A 120 10.17 -6.17 -0.15
C ILE A 120 9.04 -6.49 0.84
N ASP A 121 8.93 -7.76 1.25
CA ASP A 121 7.89 -8.22 2.18
C ASP A 121 8.04 -7.59 3.56
N LEU A 122 9.27 -7.48 4.06
CA LEU A 122 9.57 -6.87 5.35
C LEU A 122 9.15 -5.40 5.40
N PHE A 123 9.53 -4.61 4.40
CA PHE A 123 9.28 -3.16 4.44
C PHE A 123 7.86 -2.78 4.01
N ASN A 124 7.17 -3.63 3.25
CA ASN A 124 5.71 -3.52 3.12
C ASN A 124 5.02 -3.74 4.47
N TRP A 125 5.40 -4.80 5.19
CA TRP A 125 4.82 -5.12 6.50
C TRP A 125 5.15 -4.08 7.57
N ILE A 126 6.41 -3.63 7.70
CA ILE A 126 6.78 -2.53 8.60
C ILE A 126 6.01 -1.25 8.23
N GLY A 127 5.81 -1.02 6.93
CA GLY A 127 5.03 0.10 6.40
C GLY A 127 3.57 0.15 6.87
N GLU A 128 3.01 -0.96 7.35
CA GLU A 128 1.66 -1.00 7.95
C GLU A 128 1.63 -0.37 9.34
N TYR A 129 2.77 -0.33 10.05
CA TYR A 129 2.89 0.20 11.41
C TYR A 129 3.59 1.56 11.46
N ALA A 130 4.49 1.84 10.51
CA ALA A 130 5.32 3.03 10.54
C ALA A 130 5.57 3.60 9.13
N GLU A 131 5.62 4.93 9.04
CA GLU A 131 6.02 5.61 7.82
C GLU A 131 7.53 5.50 7.60
N ILE A 132 7.92 5.07 6.40
CA ILE A 132 9.34 4.97 6.01
C ILE A 132 9.80 6.35 5.52
N SER A 133 10.89 6.87 6.10
CA SER A 133 11.40 8.19 5.75
C SER A 133 11.98 8.23 4.33
N LYS A 134 12.03 9.44 3.74
CA LYS A 134 12.67 9.68 2.44
C LYS A 134 14.15 9.27 2.40
N GLU A 135 14.86 9.47 3.50
CA GLU A 135 16.25 9.06 3.62
C GLU A 135 16.38 7.53 3.62
N PHE A 136 15.53 6.85 4.39
CA PHE A 136 15.54 5.40 4.47
C PHE A 136 15.15 4.73 3.15
N ILE A 137 14.15 5.26 2.43
CA ILE A 137 13.79 4.73 1.11
C ILE A 137 14.92 4.93 0.08
N SER A 138 15.66 6.04 0.17
CA SER A 138 16.84 6.27 -0.69
C SER A 138 17.95 5.23 -0.44
N ASN A 139 18.09 4.76 0.81
CA ASN A 139 19.01 3.66 1.12
C ASN A 139 18.47 2.32 0.62
N LEU A 140 17.15 2.09 0.68
CA LEU A 140 16.52 0.88 0.14
C LEU A 140 16.68 0.76 -1.38
N GLU A 141 16.66 1.87 -2.12
CA GLU A 141 16.91 1.90 -3.58
C GLU A 141 18.32 1.41 -3.97
N ARG A 142 19.26 1.36 -3.02
CA ARG A 142 20.60 0.80 -3.23
C ARG A 142 20.61 -0.73 -3.13
N ILE A 143 19.52 -1.32 -2.66
CA ILE A 143 19.36 -2.76 -2.39
C ILE A 143 18.30 -3.36 -3.32
N ILE A 144 17.12 -2.73 -3.37
CA ILE A 144 15.99 -3.13 -4.19
C ILE A 144 16.05 -2.30 -5.48
N PRO A 145 15.93 -2.92 -6.66
CA PRO A 145 15.89 -2.19 -7.91
C PRO A 145 14.76 -1.14 -7.90
N SER A 146 15.03 0.06 -8.43
CA SER A 146 14.07 1.17 -8.40
C SER A 146 12.73 0.84 -9.06
N GLU A 147 12.75 0.01 -10.09
CA GLU A 147 11.55 -0.47 -10.79
C GLU A 147 10.70 -1.42 -9.95
N LYS A 148 11.24 -1.96 -8.85
CA LYS A 148 10.53 -2.76 -7.85
C LYS A 148 10.01 -1.93 -6.67
N ILE A 149 10.13 -0.60 -6.73
CA ILE A 149 9.64 0.31 -5.71
C ILE A 149 8.57 1.22 -6.32
N ILE A 150 7.36 1.16 -5.77
CA ILE A 150 6.25 2.03 -6.17
C ILE A 150 6.14 3.17 -5.17
N LYS A 151 6.29 4.40 -5.64
CA LYS A 151 6.20 5.61 -4.81
C LYS A 151 4.81 6.22 -4.95
N ILE A 152 4.06 6.25 -3.85
CA ILE A 152 2.70 6.78 -3.80
C ILE A 152 2.68 8.03 -2.93
N PHE A 153 2.14 9.12 -3.48
CA PHE A 153 1.75 10.29 -2.71
C PHE A 153 0.24 10.23 -2.48
N HIS A 154 -0.20 10.27 -1.24
CA HIS A 154 -1.60 10.24 -0.87
C HIS A 154 -1.95 11.50 -0.07
N TYR A 155 -2.78 12.37 -0.64
CA TYR A 155 -3.26 13.59 0.00
C TYR A 155 -4.76 13.56 0.12
N GLY A 156 -5.28 13.66 1.33
CA GLY A 156 -6.71 13.49 1.54
C GLY A 156 -7.12 13.46 2.98
N GLU A 157 -8.42 13.36 3.20
CA GLU A 157 -9.05 13.12 4.51
C GLU A 157 -8.73 14.16 5.60
N GLU A 158 -9.59 14.27 6.60
CA GLU A 158 -9.31 15.17 7.74
C GLU A 158 -8.30 14.57 8.72
N LYS A 159 -8.28 13.24 8.85
CA LYS A 159 -7.53 12.51 9.89
C LYS A 159 -6.60 11.48 9.27
N ARG A 160 -5.41 11.32 9.87
CA ARG A 160 -4.45 10.28 9.48
C ARG A 160 -5.06 8.88 9.54
N SER A 161 -5.89 8.60 10.56
CA SER A 161 -6.56 7.30 10.71
C SER A 161 -7.54 6.97 9.58
N HIS A 162 -8.03 7.96 8.81
CA HIS A 162 -8.88 7.73 7.66
C HIS A 162 -8.06 7.37 6.41
N LEU A 163 -6.88 7.97 6.25
CA LEU A 163 -5.93 7.61 5.17
C LEU A 163 -5.46 6.16 5.29
N GLU A 164 -5.32 5.66 6.52
CA GLU A 164 -4.84 4.31 6.80
C GLU A 164 -5.66 3.19 6.13
N TYR A 165 -6.94 3.40 5.85
CA TYR A 165 -7.77 2.39 5.17
C TYR A 165 -7.25 2.10 3.77
N LEU A 166 -7.04 3.15 2.98
CA LEU A 166 -6.49 3.02 1.63
C LEU A 166 -5.00 2.66 1.68
N ASP A 167 -4.23 3.28 2.59
CA ASP A 167 -2.79 3.00 2.69
C ASP A 167 -2.53 1.51 2.96
N ARG A 168 -3.29 0.88 3.87
CA ARG A 168 -3.20 -0.56 4.13
C ARG A 168 -3.63 -1.41 2.93
N ALA A 169 -4.67 -0.99 2.20
CA ALA A 169 -5.13 -1.66 1.00
C ALA A 169 -4.13 -1.61 -0.17
N LEU A 170 -3.26 -0.61 -0.19
CA LEU A 170 -2.21 -0.43 -1.19
C LEU A 170 -0.89 -1.15 -0.84
N ARG A 171 -0.73 -1.66 0.39
CA ARG A 171 0.44 -2.49 0.76
C ARG A 171 0.31 -3.88 0.14
N ASN A 172 1.43 -4.59 0.02
CA ASN A 172 1.50 -5.99 -0.42
C ASN A 172 1.10 -6.23 -1.90
N ILE A 173 1.51 -5.29 -2.77
CA ILE A 173 1.47 -5.44 -4.22
C ILE A 173 2.55 -6.44 -4.65
N ASN A 174 2.20 -7.43 -5.48
CA ASN A 174 3.05 -8.60 -5.75
C ASN A 174 4.44 -8.20 -6.26
N ASP A 175 5.49 -8.61 -5.54
CA ASP A 175 6.90 -8.35 -5.88
C ASP A 175 7.31 -6.86 -5.91
N PHE A 176 6.50 -5.94 -5.38
CA PHE A 176 6.85 -4.51 -5.27
C PHE A 176 6.88 -4.05 -3.83
N LEU A 177 7.92 -3.28 -3.49
CA LEU A 177 7.91 -2.47 -2.28
C LEU A 177 7.06 -1.23 -2.55
N VAL A 178 6.03 -1.00 -1.74
CA VAL A 178 5.19 0.19 -1.84
C VAL A 178 5.65 1.19 -0.80
N TRP A 179 6.10 2.36 -1.23
CA TRP A 179 6.40 3.49 -0.34
C TRP A 179 5.31 4.54 -0.46
N ILE A 180 4.57 4.74 0.63
CA ILE A 180 3.44 5.68 0.68
C ILE A 180 3.83 6.86 1.57
N ARG A 181 3.72 8.07 1.02
CA ARG A 181 3.73 9.32 1.81
C ARG A 181 2.32 9.87 1.87
N SER A 182 1.70 9.75 3.04
CA SER A 182 0.32 10.16 3.28
C SER A 182 0.26 11.45 4.08
N THR A 183 -0.48 12.43 3.60
CA THR A 183 -0.63 13.74 4.25
C THR A 183 -2.12 14.07 4.38
N PRO A 184 -2.64 14.18 5.62
CA PRO A 184 -4.01 14.66 5.85
C PRO A 184 -4.22 16.04 5.26
N LYS A 185 -5.45 16.34 4.86
CA LYS A 185 -5.86 17.66 4.41
C LYS A 185 -5.38 18.75 5.39
N GLN A 186 -4.91 19.87 4.84
CA GLN A 186 -4.36 20.98 5.61
C GLN A 186 -5.12 22.27 5.33
N GLU A 187 -5.52 22.99 6.37
CA GLU A 187 -6.09 24.33 6.22
C GLU A 187 -5.03 25.37 5.84
N ASN A 188 -3.77 25.14 6.24
CA ASN A 188 -2.69 26.09 6.01
C ASN A 188 -2.12 25.93 4.59
N LYS A 189 -2.34 26.94 3.73
CA LYS A 189 -1.85 26.97 2.34
C LYS A 189 -0.34 26.68 2.20
N LYS A 190 0.52 27.15 3.11
CA LYS A 190 1.97 26.86 3.04
C LYS A 190 2.25 25.37 3.25
N LYS A 191 1.50 24.71 4.14
CA LYS A 191 1.60 23.25 4.35
C LYS A 191 1.08 22.47 3.15
N VAL A 192 -0.02 22.92 2.52
CA VAL A 192 -0.53 22.36 1.25
C VAL A 192 0.57 22.44 0.18
N LEU A 193 1.09 23.63 -0.11
CA LEU A 193 2.15 23.80 -1.11
C LEU A 193 3.37 22.92 -0.82
N SER A 194 3.81 22.86 0.45
CA SER A 194 4.95 22.03 0.85
C SER A 194 4.71 20.52 0.66
N ALA A 195 3.48 20.05 0.82
CA ALA A 195 3.15 18.64 0.56
C ALA A 195 3.28 18.30 -0.94
N PHE A 196 2.95 19.24 -1.83
CA PHE A 196 2.89 19.06 -3.29
C PHE A 196 4.19 19.40 -4.04
N GLN A 197 5.21 19.96 -3.37
CA GLN A 197 6.46 20.41 -4.00
C GLN A 197 7.21 19.33 -4.80
N ASP A 198 7.00 18.04 -4.49
CA ASP A 198 7.77 16.92 -5.02
C ASP A 198 6.92 15.89 -5.78
N LEU A 199 5.74 16.25 -6.30
CA LEU A 199 4.85 15.29 -6.98
C LEU A 199 5.55 14.51 -8.11
N GLN A 200 6.51 15.12 -8.80
CA GLN A 200 7.30 14.49 -9.85
C GLN A 200 8.15 13.30 -9.40
N ASN A 201 8.31 13.09 -8.08
CA ASN A 201 9.08 11.97 -7.54
C ASN A 201 8.22 10.74 -7.25
N TYR A 202 6.90 10.83 -7.44
CA TYR A 202 5.95 9.75 -7.18
C TYR A 202 5.48 9.15 -8.49
N ASP A 203 5.22 7.84 -8.49
CA ASP A 203 4.67 7.06 -9.61
C ASP A 203 3.15 7.18 -9.66
N VAL A 204 2.54 7.27 -8.48
CA VAL A 204 1.10 7.42 -8.28
C VAL A 204 0.81 8.59 -7.35
N VAL A 205 -0.09 9.46 -7.77
CA VAL A 205 -0.66 10.53 -6.94
C VAL A 205 -2.11 10.20 -6.66
N ILE A 206 -2.50 10.16 -5.39
CA ILE A 206 -3.87 9.89 -4.95
C ILE A 206 -4.39 11.12 -4.20
N ILE A 207 -5.55 11.63 -4.64
CA ILE A 207 -6.28 12.69 -3.96
C ILE A 207 -7.60 12.11 -3.43
N SER A 208 -7.74 12.05 -2.10
CA SER A 208 -8.89 11.43 -1.45
C SER A 208 -9.76 12.42 -0.67
N ASP A 209 -11.02 12.52 -1.07
CA ASP A 209 -12.02 13.38 -0.41
C ASP A 209 -11.58 14.86 -0.19
N VAL A 210 -10.90 15.46 -1.17
CA VAL A 210 -10.41 16.85 -1.10
C VAL A 210 -11.13 17.73 -2.11
N LYS A 211 -11.58 18.93 -1.70
CA LYS A 211 -12.07 19.93 -2.65
C LYS A 211 -10.92 20.64 -3.38
N PRO A 212 -11.10 21.12 -4.61
CA PRO A 212 -10.04 21.83 -5.32
C PRO A 212 -9.45 23.04 -4.58
N GLU A 213 -10.25 23.76 -3.79
CA GLU A 213 -9.80 24.90 -2.97
C GLU A 213 -8.83 24.53 -1.85
N GLU A 214 -8.80 23.26 -1.45
CA GLU A 214 -7.97 22.71 -0.37
C GLU A 214 -6.73 21.98 -0.92
N CYS A 215 -6.52 22.05 -2.24
CA CYS A 215 -5.49 21.35 -2.97
C CYS A 215 -4.61 22.33 -3.77
N ASP A 216 -3.35 21.96 -4.01
CA ASP A 216 -2.50 22.71 -4.94
C ASP A 216 -2.81 22.28 -6.39
N MET A 217 -3.86 22.87 -6.95
CA MET A 217 -4.33 22.55 -8.30
C MET A 217 -3.31 22.91 -9.39
N ASP A 218 -2.42 23.88 -9.16
CA ASP A 218 -1.35 24.22 -10.11
C ASP A 218 -0.34 23.08 -10.20
N SER A 219 0.08 22.55 -9.05
CA SER A 219 0.97 21.38 -9.00
C SER A 219 0.32 20.13 -9.60
N LEU A 220 -0.99 19.91 -9.38
CA LEU A 220 -1.72 18.79 -10.01
C LEU A 220 -1.85 18.94 -11.52
N ARG A 221 -2.16 20.14 -12.04
CA ARG A 221 -2.19 20.41 -13.48
C ARG A 221 -0.83 20.15 -14.12
N LYS A 222 0.25 20.58 -13.46
CA LYS A 222 1.62 20.31 -13.90
C LYS A 222 1.93 18.80 -13.88
N PHE A 223 1.54 18.08 -12.84
CA PHE A 223 1.71 16.63 -12.76
C PHE A 223 0.96 15.90 -13.88
N LEU A 224 -0.29 16.28 -14.17
CA LEU A 224 -1.04 15.73 -15.30
C LEU A 224 -0.34 15.98 -16.65
N ALA A 225 0.10 17.23 -16.88
CA ALA A 225 0.69 17.63 -18.15
C ALA A 225 2.07 16.99 -18.41
N GLU A 226 2.91 16.89 -17.38
CA GLU A 226 4.31 16.47 -17.51
C GLU A 226 4.54 15.01 -17.10
N GLU A 227 3.93 14.57 -16.01
CA GLU A 227 4.23 13.25 -15.43
C GLU A 227 3.25 12.19 -15.94
N VAL A 228 1.94 12.45 -15.90
CA VAL A 228 0.94 11.49 -16.41
C VAL A 228 1.04 11.41 -17.94
N ARG A 229 0.85 12.53 -18.65
CA ARG A 229 0.81 12.54 -20.12
C ARG A 229 2.11 12.10 -20.78
N LYS A 230 3.27 12.60 -20.33
CA LYS A 230 4.55 12.40 -21.05
C LYS A 230 5.38 11.24 -20.51
N LYS A 231 5.31 10.96 -19.20
CA LYS A 231 6.14 9.93 -18.53
C LYS A 231 5.37 8.67 -18.15
N GLY A 232 4.04 8.68 -18.23
CA GLY A 232 3.24 7.48 -18.02
C GLY A 232 2.93 7.18 -16.57
N LYS A 233 2.86 8.20 -15.71
CA LYS A 233 2.46 8.07 -14.31
C LYS A 233 0.95 8.07 -14.13
N SER A 234 0.47 7.86 -12.91
CA SER A 234 -0.96 7.81 -12.63
C SER A 234 -1.44 8.84 -11.62
N LEU A 235 -2.61 9.42 -11.88
CA LEU A 235 -3.40 10.18 -10.91
C LEU A 235 -4.64 9.36 -10.55
N ILE A 236 -4.95 9.27 -9.26
CA ILE A 236 -6.18 8.65 -8.74
C ILE A 236 -6.96 9.72 -7.98
N LEU A 237 -8.25 9.86 -8.31
CA LEU A 237 -9.20 10.63 -7.52
C LEU A 237 -10.23 9.66 -6.93
N THR A 238 -10.44 9.73 -5.62
CA THR A 238 -11.50 8.97 -4.96
C THR A 238 -12.72 9.84 -4.73
N GLY A 239 -13.87 9.19 -4.54
CA GLY A 239 -15.14 9.83 -4.24
C GLY A 239 -15.18 10.34 -2.82
N GLY A 240 -16.31 10.95 -2.48
CA GLY A 240 -16.53 11.61 -1.21
C GLY A 240 -17.18 12.98 -1.38
N TRP A 241 -17.16 13.73 -0.30
CA TRP A 241 -17.66 15.10 -0.25
C TRP A 241 -16.81 16.08 -1.05
N GLY A 242 -15.50 15.85 -1.14
CA GLY A 242 -14.49 16.67 -1.81
C GLY A 242 -14.47 16.53 -3.33
N LEU A 243 -14.89 15.38 -3.88
CA LEU A 243 -14.97 15.19 -5.34
C LEU A 243 -16.18 15.97 -5.93
N THR A 244 -15.98 17.26 -6.21
CA THR A 244 -17.02 18.18 -6.69
C THR A 244 -16.93 18.48 -8.18
N LYS A 245 -17.96 19.18 -8.72
CA LYS A 245 -17.97 19.70 -10.09
C LYS A 245 -16.81 20.66 -10.40
N GLU A 246 -16.18 21.24 -9.39
CA GLU A 246 -15.08 22.20 -9.59
C GLU A 246 -13.87 21.53 -10.22
N TYR A 247 -13.65 20.23 -9.98
CA TYR A 247 -12.63 19.45 -10.68
C TYR A 247 -12.79 19.49 -12.21
N ASN A 248 -14.02 19.53 -12.72
CA ASN A 248 -14.28 19.63 -14.15
C ASN A 248 -13.67 20.91 -14.75
N ARG A 249 -13.68 22.02 -13.98
CA ARG A 249 -13.08 23.30 -14.38
C ARG A 249 -11.59 23.33 -14.12
N GLU A 250 -11.16 22.88 -12.95
CA GLU A 250 -9.77 23.03 -12.50
C GLU A 250 -8.80 22.08 -13.20
N LEU A 251 -9.23 20.85 -13.49
CA LEU A 251 -8.41 19.85 -14.20
C LEU A 251 -8.84 19.64 -15.65
N GLY A 252 -10.07 19.98 -16.03
CA GLY A 252 -10.58 19.78 -17.39
C GLY A 252 -11.20 18.40 -17.61
N ILE A 253 -12.37 18.36 -18.24
CA ILE A 253 -13.13 17.13 -18.53
C ILE A 253 -12.30 16.15 -19.37
N GLU A 254 -11.51 16.68 -20.30
CA GLU A 254 -10.62 15.91 -21.17
C GLU A 254 -9.48 15.24 -20.41
N ASN A 255 -9.08 15.76 -19.25
CA ASN A 255 -8.07 15.12 -18.41
C ASN A 255 -8.64 14.07 -17.48
N LEU A 256 -9.87 14.27 -17.05
CA LEU A 256 -10.58 13.37 -16.15
C LEU A 256 -11.20 12.17 -16.87
N GLY A 257 -11.35 12.24 -18.20
CA GLY A 257 -12.09 11.25 -18.99
C GLY A 257 -13.60 11.34 -18.80
N GLY A 258 -14.11 12.49 -18.37
CA GLY A 258 -15.52 12.67 -18.03
C GLY A 258 -15.74 13.82 -17.04
N LYS A 259 -16.96 13.91 -16.50
CA LYS A 259 -17.36 15.00 -15.60
C LYS A 259 -18.04 14.49 -14.34
N VAL A 260 -17.68 15.09 -13.21
CA VAL A 260 -18.39 14.95 -11.94
C VAL A 260 -19.72 15.70 -12.02
N ILE A 261 -20.83 15.06 -11.66
CA ILE A 261 -22.19 15.62 -11.75
C ILE A 261 -22.74 15.98 -10.38
N LYS A 262 -22.88 15.02 -9.46
CA LYS A 262 -23.49 15.25 -8.15
C LYS A 262 -23.09 14.14 -7.19
N ARG A 263 -23.59 14.21 -5.97
CA ARG A 263 -23.43 13.17 -4.96
C ARG A 263 -24.75 12.45 -4.75
N LYS A 264 -24.67 11.20 -4.30
CA LYS A 264 -25.80 10.37 -3.89
C LYS A 264 -25.44 9.60 -2.63
N ASP A 265 -26.34 9.63 -1.66
CA ASP A 265 -26.24 8.88 -0.40
C ASP A 265 -27.12 7.62 -0.48
N ASP A 266 -26.83 6.77 -1.48
CA ASP A 266 -27.54 5.51 -1.71
C ASP A 266 -26.59 4.34 -1.44
N GLU A 267 -27.09 3.26 -0.83
CA GLU A 267 -26.31 2.04 -0.62
C GLU A 267 -26.22 1.23 -1.91
N VAL A 268 -24.99 1.02 -2.39
CA VAL A 268 -24.69 0.41 -3.68
C VAL A 268 -23.67 -0.70 -3.54
N ALA A 269 -23.76 -1.69 -4.42
CA ALA A 269 -22.79 -2.77 -4.53
C ALA A 269 -22.05 -2.68 -5.88
N ILE A 270 -20.75 -2.98 -5.87
CA ILE A 270 -19.97 -3.06 -7.11
C ILE A 270 -20.36 -4.32 -7.90
N GLU A 271 -20.58 -4.12 -9.19
CA GLU A 271 -20.71 -5.14 -10.24
C GLU A 271 -19.56 -4.94 -11.25
N SER A 272 -18.80 -6.00 -11.52
CA SER A 272 -17.65 -5.95 -12.42
C SER A 272 -17.48 -7.28 -13.14
N GLU A 273 -17.51 -7.28 -14.47
CA GLU A 273 -17.22 -8.47 -15.29
C GLU A 273 -15.77 -8.94 -15.12
N LYS A 274 -14.85 -8.00 -14.90
CA LYS A 274 -13.43 -8.27 -14.62
C LYS A 274 -13.18 -8.65 -13.15
N GLY A 275 -14.23 -8.79 -12.33
CA GLY A 275 -14.13 -9.13 -10.91
C GLY A 275 -13.47 -8.10 -9.98
N PHE A 276 -13.33 -6.83 -10.37
CA PHE A 276 -12.82 -5.79 -9.45
C PHE A 276 -13.87 -5.48 -8.38
N GLY A 277 -13.54 -5.74 -7.11
CA GLY A 277 -14.36 -5.34 -5.97
C GLY A 277 -15.78 -5.93 -5.96
N PHE A 278 -16.03 -7.01 -6.69
CA PHE A 278 -17.38 -7.56 -6.87
C PHE A 278 -18.08 -7.80 -5.53
N GLY A 279 -19.28 -7.25 -5.37
CA GLY A 279 -20.07 -7.40 -4.15
C GLY A 279 -19.69 -6.46 -3.00
N LEU A 280 -18.63 -5.66 -3.11
CA LEU A 280 -18.32 -4.63 -2.12
C LEU A 280 -19.44 -3.60 -2.04
N ILE A 281 -19.85 -3.29 -0.80
CA ILE A 281 -20.96 -2.38 -0.51
C ILE A 281 -20.44 -1.03 0.01
N PHE A 282 -20.97 0.05 -0.56
CA PHE A 282 -20.68 1.43 -0.21
C PHE A 282 -21.97 2.19 0.08
N LYS A 283 -21.90 3.20 0.95
CA LYS A 283 -23.07 3.96 1.43
C LYS A 283 -23.30 5.30 0.74
N GLY A 284 -22.49 5.60 -0.27
CA GLY A 284 -22.63 6.81 -1.05
C GLY A 284 -21.56 6.89 -2.11
N PHE A 285 -21.81 7.74 -3.10
CA PHE A 285 -20.93 7.89 -4.25
C PHE A 285 -21.17 9.21 -4.99
N ASN A 286 -20.21 9.59 -5.82
CA ASN A 286 -20.31 10.68 -6.78
C ASN A 286 -20.84 10.14 -8.10
N VAL A 287 -21.83 10.80 -8.69
CA VAL A 287 -22.25 10.53 -10.06
C VAL A 287 -21.19 11.11 -11.00
N PHE A 288 -20.54 10.24 -11.76
CA PHE A 288 -19.58 10.60 -12.81
C PHE A 288 -20.13 10.19 -14.17
N GLU A 289 -20.08 11.10 -15.13
CA GLU A 289 -20.47 10.83 -16.52
C GLU A 289 -19.20 10.70 -17.37
N PRO A 290 -18.80 9.46 -17.72
CA PRO A 290 -17.58 9.22 -18.50
C PRO A 290 -17.77 9.73 -19.93
N ALA A 291 -16.69 10.27 -20.50
CA ALA A 291 -16.67 10.68 -21.91
C ALA A 291 -16.68 9.46 -22.84
N ASN A 292 -16.07 8.35 -22.42
CA ASN A 292 -16.09 7.07 -23.11
C ASN A 292 -16.60 5.94 -22.20
N PRO A 293 -17.76 5.32 -22.50
CA PRO A 293 -18.28 4.19 -21.72
C PRO A 293 -17.35 2.97 -21.64
N GLU A 294 -16.46 2.78 -22.64
CA GLU A 294 -15.51 1.66 -22.66
C GLU A 294 -14.40 1.79 -21.61
N GLU A 295 -14.20 2.99 -21.05
CA GLU A 295 -13.23 3.27 -19.97
C GLU A 295 -13.77 2.89 -18.59
N VAL A 296 -15.06 2.51 -18.49
CA VAL A 296 -15.67 2.06 -17.24
C VAL A 296 -15.31 0.61 -16.97
N ILE A 297 -14.63 0.37 -15.85
CA ILE A 297 -14.14 -0.96 -15.45
C ILE A 297 -15.15 -1.69 -14.57
N ALA A 298 -15.88 -0.95 -13.74
CA ALA A 298 -16.87 -1.48 -12.82
C ALA A 298 -18.05 -0.52 -12.69
N PHE A 299 -19.21 -1.05 -12.33
CA PHE A 299 -20.45 -0.30 -12.13
C PHE A 299 -20.98 -0.50 -10.72
N PHE A 300 -21.74 0.46 -10.23
CA PHE A 300 -22.60 0.32 -9.08
C PHE A 300 -24.00 -0.11 -9.51
N LYS A 301 -24.55 -1.03 -8.73
CA LYS A 301 -25.97 -1.36 -8.71
C LYS A 301 -26.55 -1.12 -7.31
N PRO A 302 -27.86 -0.86 -7.19
CA PRO A 302 -28.52 -0.89 -5.89
C PRO A 302 -28.29 -2.25 -5.21
N LYS A 303 -27.92 -2.24 -3.94
CA LYS A 303 -27.53 -3.46 -3.21
C LYS A 303 -28.60 -4.56 -3.25
N ASP A 304 -29.86 -4.18 -3.05
CA ASP A 304 -30.97 -5.13 -2.87
C ASP A 304 -31.58 -5.60 -4.19
N LEU A 305 -31.07 -5.14 -5.34
CA LEU A 305 -31.59 -5.52 -6.65
C LEU A 305 -30.68 -6.53 -7.37
N PRO A 306 -31.25 -7.62 -7.91
CA PRO A 306 -30.52 -8.51 -8.80
C PRO A 306 -30.25 -7.82 -10.13
N SER A 307 -29.12 -8.14 -10.78
CA SER A 307 -28.59 -7.39 -11.93
C SER A 307 -29.57 -7.25 -13.10
N HIS A 308 -30.41 -8.27 -13.35
CA HIS A 308 -31.40 -8.25 -14.42
C HIS A 308 -32.57 -7.28 -14.19
N GLN A 309 -32.70 -6.69 -12.99
CA GLN A 309 -33.75 -5.71 -12.64
C GLN A 309 -33.20 -4.28 -12.52
N VAL A 310 -31.90 -4.09 -12.69
CA VAL A 310 -31.25 -2.78 -12.57
C VAL A 310 -31.52 -1.96 -13.83
N LYS A 311 -32.33 -0.91 -13.70
CA LYS A 311 -32.64 0.02 -14.80
C LYS A 311 -31.59 1.10 -15.01
N GLU A 312 -30.84 1.43 -13.97
CA GLU A 312 -29.82 2.48 -14.00
C GLU A 312 -28.55 1.99 -13.29
N ARG A 313 -27.42 2.06 -14.00
CA ARG A 313 -26.09 1.70 -13.50
C ARG A 313 -25.23 2.95 -13.46
N TYR A 314 -24.45 3.09 -12.41
CA TYR A 314 -23.52 4.21 -12.25
C TYR A 314 -22.08 3.69 -12.39
N PRO A 315 -21.18 4.36 -13.13
CA PRO A 315 -19.79 3.93 -13.24
C PRO A 315 -19.09 3.97 -11.87
N ALA A 316 -18.63 2.85 -11.32
CA ALA A 316 -17.96 2.77 -10.01
C ALA A 316 -16.45 3.07 -10.09
N LEU A 317 -15.81 2.58 -11.16
CA LEU A 317 -14.38 2.73 -11.42
C LEU A 317 -14.17 3.05 -12.89
N ILE A 318 -13.49 4.15 -13.17
CA ILE A 318 -13.16 4.62 -14.51
C ILE A 318 -11.65 4.70 -14.64
N VAL A 319 -11.10 4.20 -15.76
CA VAL A 319 -9.67 4.29 -16.09
C VAL A 319 -9.54 5.00 -17.42
N HIS A 320 -9.22 6.30 -17.35
CA HIS A 320 -9.04 7.13 -18.52
C HIS A 320 -7.57 7.20 -18.93
N LYS A 321 -7.28 6.90 -20.19
CA LYS A 321 -5.92 7.00 -20.71
C LYS A 321 -5.59 8.44 -21.09
N ASN A 322 -4.69 9.06 -20.34
CA ASN A 322 -4.28 10.46 -20.56
C ASN A 322 -2.80 10.50 -21.00
N GLY A 323 -2.58 10.49 -22.31
CA GLY A 323 -1.24 10.36 -22.90
C GLY A 323 -0.65 8.96 -22.69
N LYS A 324 0.56 8.89 -22.09
CA LYS A 324 1.21 7.62 -21.73
C LYS A 324 0.74 7.04 -20.40
N GLY A 325 0.04 7.84 -19.58
CA GLY A 325 -0.36 7.50 -18.22
C GLY A 325 -1.87 7.38 -18.09
N ASN A 326 -2.34 7.23 -16.84
CA ASN A 326 -3.75 7.03 -16.55
C ASN A 326 -4.26 8.04 -15.52
N VAL A 327 -5.52 8.45 -15.68
CA VAL A 327 -6.31 9.10 -14.64
C VAL A 327 -7.40 8.12 -14.23
N ILE A 328 -7.40 7.73 -12.96
CA ILE A 328 -8.32 6.75 -12.40
C ILE A 328 -9.29 7.47 -11.49
N ILE A 329 -10.59 7.27 -11.71
CA ILE A 329 -11.64 7.83 -10.87
C ILE A 329 -12.36 6.66 -10.21
N PHE A 330 -12.21 6.55 -8.89
CA PHE A 330 -13.04 5.67 -8.07
C PHE A 330 -14.12 6.54 -7.42
N ILE A 331 -15.38 6.37 -7.77
CA ILE A 331 -16.40 7.38 -7.45
C ILE A 331 -17.00 7.25 -6.03
N SER A 332 -16.55 6.29 -5.24
CA SER A 332 -16.90 6.16 -3.84
C SER A 332 -15.70 6.47 -2.95
N ASP A 333 -15.97 6.62 -1.67
CA ASP A 333 -14.98 6.93 -0.65
C ASP A 333 -14.16 5.68 -0.25
N CYS A 334 -12.91 5.93 0.14
CA CYS A 334 -11.98 4.92 0.68
C CYS A 334 -11.84 5.02 2.20
N SER A 335 -12.62 5.89 2.85
CA SER A 335 -12.69 6.06 4.29
C SER A 335 -14.15 6.07 4.79
N PRO A 336 -14.38 6.05 6.12
CA PRO A 336 -15.71 6.25 6.68
C PRO A 336 -16.27 7.65 6.34
N THR A 337 -17.56 7.82 6.03
CA THR A 337 -18.68 6.90 6.26
C THR A 337 -19.07 6.08 5.02
N TRP A 338 -18.86 6.62 3.82
CA TRP A 338 -19.30 6.02 2.56
C TRP A 338 -18.56 4.71 2.23
N GLY A 339 -17.28 4.60 2.63
CA GLY A 339 -16.47 3.40 2.45
C GLY A 339 -16.94 2.19 3.26
N THR A 340 -17.71 2.38 4.32
CA THR A 340 -18.12 1.29 5.23
C THR A 340 -19.36 0.56 4.69
N PRO A 341 -19.39 -0.79 4.64
CA PRO A 341 -18.44 -1.71 5.28
C PRO A 341 -17.22 -2.11 4.43
N ALA A 342 -17.22 -1.85 3.13
CA ALA A 342 -16.21 -2.35 2.18
C ALA A 342 -14.75 -2.15 2.62
N ILE A 343 -14.39 -0.96 3.12
CA ILE A 343 -13.00 -0.61 3.49
C ILE A 343 -12.36 -1.52 4.56
N ASN A 344 -13.15 -2.36 5.24
CA ASN A 344 -12.67 -3.29 6.27
C ASN A 344 -12.46 -4.72 5.75
N THR A 345 -12.73 -5.01 4.47
CA THR A 345 -12.68 -6.37 3.94
C THR A 345 -11.42 -6.65 3.11
N GLU A 346 -11.06 -7.93 2.97
CA GLU A 346 -9.93 -8.33 2.14
C GLU A 346 -10.21 -8.09 0.65
N GLU A 347 -11.47 -8.18 0.21
CA GLU A 347 -11.87 -7.90 -1.18
C GLU A 347 -11.62 -6.43 -1.57
N PHE A 348 -11.73 -5.50 -0.62
CA PHE A 348 -11.35 -4.10 -0.85
C PHE A 348 -9.85 -3.95 -1.05
N ARG A 349 -9.03 -4.68 -0.28
CA ARG A 349 -7.58 -4.71 -0.47
C ARG A 349 -7.20 -5.32 -1.81
N ASP A 350 -7.81 -6.46 -2.18
CA ASP A 350 -7.60 -7.10 -3.48
C ASP A 350 -7.97 -6.17 -4.64
N MET A 351 -9.10 -5.47 -4.53
CA MET A 351 -9.51 -4.49 -5.54
C MET A 351 -8.43 -3.42 -5.77
N TRP A 352 -7.93 -2.79 -4.70
CA TRP A 352 -6.91 -1.73 -4.80
C TRP A 352 -5.57 -2.23 -5.30
N LYS A 353 -5.12 -3.39 -4.83
CA LYS A 353 -3.94 -4.07 -5.36
C LYS A 353 -4.04 -4.24 -6.88
N ARG A 354 -5.16 -4.77 -7.36
CA ARG A 354 -5.39 -4.99 -8.79
C ARG A 354 -5.50 -3.69 -9.57
N ILE A 355 -6.03 -2.61 -8.98
CA ILE A 355 -6.05 -1.29 -9.62
C ILE A 355 -4.61 -0.81 -9.87
N ILE A 356 -3.74 -0.88 -8.86
CA ILE A 356 -2.35 -0.45 -9.02
C ILE A 356 -1.60 -1.36 -10.01
N GLU A 357 -1.73 -2.67 -9.87
CA GLU A 357 -1.02 -3.66 -10.71
C GLU A 357 -1.38 -3.59 -12.20
N ASN A 358 -2.65 -3.29 -12.51
CA ASN A 358 -3.15 -3.32 -13.88
C ASN A 358 -3.12 -1.94 -14.55
N TYR A 359 -3.21 -0.85 -13.78
CA TYR A 359 -3.45 0.48 -14.34
C TYR A 359 -2.45 1.56 -13.88
N CYS A 360 -1.60 1.29 -12.90
CA CYS A 360 -0.62 2.28 -12.43
C CYS A 360 0.83 1.88 -12.73
N ILE A 361 1.14 0.59 -12.65
CA ILE A 361 2.48 0.10 -12.95
C ILE A 361 2.58 -0.15 -14.44
N ASN A 362 3.38 0.66 -15.14
CA ASN A 362 3.71 0.43 -16.54
C ASN A 362 4.64 -0.79 -16.65
N ARG A 363 4.09 -1.96 -17.01
CA ARG A 363 4.85 -3.21 -17.19
C ARG A 363 5.68 -3.26 -18.48
N ASN A 364 6.08 -2.12 -19.03
CA ASN A 364 7.03 -2.09 -20.15
C ASN A 364 8.44 -2.33 -19.61
N ILE A 365 8.71 -3.57 -19.20
CA ILE A 365 10.05 -4.15 -19.01
C ILE A 365 10.14 -5.35 -19.95
#